data_AF-A0A849T6W0-F1
#
_entry.id   AF-A0A849T6W0-F1
#
_cell.length_a   1.000
_cell.length_b   1.000
_cell.length_c   1.000
_cell.angle_alpha   90.00
_cell.angle_beta   90.00
_cell.angle_gamma   90.00
#
_symmetry.space_group_name_H-M   'P 1'
#
loop_
_entity.id
_entity.type
_entity.pdbx_description
1 polymer ?
#
loop_
_entity_poly.entity_id
_entity_poly.type
_entity_poly.pdbx_seq_one_letter_code
_entity_poly.pdbx_strand_id
1 'polypeptide(L)'
;MNNEFQKRKNTIYKKNDFEVWDQFLEARDSGEQIEIDQEMYFHWLDILPPLKQGNDYFTFAEDFTCVIRFWQESGRGNQYNFYCQNTFRTNQLY
;
A
#
# COMPACT_ATOMS: atom_id res chain seq x y z
N MET A 1 -21.60 5.27 -9.99
CA MET A 1 -20.42 4.99 -9.14
C MET A 1 -19.85 3.65 -9.60
N ASN A 2 -18.75 3.61 -10.37
CA ASN A 2 -18.00 2.35 -10.61
C ASN A 2 -16.73 2.47 -11.49
N ASN A 3 -16.51 3.54 -12.26
CA ASN A 3 -15.33 3.58 -13.14
C ASN A 3 -14.02 3.89 -12.42
N GLU A 4 -14.05 4.78 -11.43
CA GLU A 4 -12.83 5.23 -10.75
C GLU A 4 -12.27 4.18 -9.79
N PHE A 5 -13.15 3.48 -9.07
CA PHE A 5 -12.80 2.36 -8.20
C PHE A 5 -12.15 1.21 -8.98
N GLN A 6 -12.74 0.83 -10.11
CA GLN A 6 -12.17 -0.22 -10.98
C GLN A 6 -10.84 0.20 -11.62
N LYS A 7 -10.65 1.50 -11.86
CA LYS A 7 -9.38 2.06 -12.34
C LYS A 7 -8.28 1.95 -11.27
N ARG A 8 -8.57 2.33 -10.02
CA ARG A 8 -7.62 2.22 -8.89
C ARG A 8 -7.19 0.78 -8.64
N LYS A 9 -8.14 -0.16 -8.68
CA LYS A 9 -7.88 -1.60 -8.49
C LYS A 9 -6.93 -2.23 -9.53
N ASN A 10 -6.87 -1.67 -10.74
CA ASN A 10 -6.01 -2.15 -11.82
C ASN A 10 -4.75 -1.30 -12.03
N THR A 11 -4.50 -0.32 -11.15
CA THR A 11 -3.34 0.57 -11.26
C THR A 11 -2.23 0.07 -10.35
N ILE A 12 -1.02 -0.08 -10.90
CA ILE A 12 0.19 -0.33 -10.13
C ILE A 12 0.89 1.03 -9.94
N TYR A 13 0.97 1.50 -8.69
CA TYR A 13 1.60 2.78 -8.37
C TYR A 13 3.12 2.63 -8.33
N LYS A 14 3.83 3.48 -9.08
CA LYS A 14 5.29 3.41 -9.24
C LYS A 14 5.99 4.54 -8.52
N LYS A 15 7.15 4.25 -7.90
CA LYS A 15 7.92 5.24 -7.14
C LYS A 15 8.31 6.48 -7.96
N ASN A 16 8.73 6.28 -9.21
CA ASN A 16 9.30 7.35 -10.04
C ASN A 16 8.28 8.08 -10.91
N ASP A 17 6.98 7.84 -10.68
CA ASP A 17 5.90 8.49 -11.42
C ASP A 17 5.25 9.57 -10.53
N PHE A 18 5.71 10.81 -10.71
CA PHE A 18 5.25 11.95 -9.91
C PHE A 18 3.82 12.35 -10.22
N GLU A 19 3.30 12.03 -11.42
CA GLU A 19 1.91 12.35 -11.81
C GLU A 19 0.89 11.47 -11.08
N VAL A 20 1.33 10.32 -10.55
CA VAL A 20 0.48 9.38 -9.78
C VAL A 20 0.74 9.43 -8.27
N TRP A 21 1.67 10.28 -7.80
CA TRP A 21 2.00 10.37 -6.37
C TRP A 21 0.80 10.82 -5.52
N ASP A 22 0.12 11.89 -5.93
CA ASP A 22 -1.08 12.37 -5.25
C ASP A 22 -2.20 11.33 -5.29
N GLN A 23 -2.36 10.63 -6.42
CA GLN A 23 -3.33 9.54 -6.56
C GLN A 23 -3.00 8.34 -5.66
N PHE A 24 -1.71 8.04 -5.47
CA PHE A 24 -1.24 7.02 -4.54
C PHE A 24 -1.58 7.40 -3.10
N LEU A 25 -1.30 8.64 -2.68
CA LEU A 25 -1.59 9.10 -1.32
C LEU A 25 -3.10 9.05 -1.03
N GLU A 26 -3.93 9.53 -1.96
CA GLU A 26 -5.39 9.43 -1.84
C GLU A 26 -5.87 7.98 -1.73
N ALA A 27 -5.36 7.09 -2.59
CA ALA A 27 -5.78 5.69 -2.60
C ALA A 27 -5.30 4.96 -1.33
N ARG A 28 -4.07 5.21 -0.89
CA ARG A 28 -3.51 4.70 0.37
C ARG A 28 -4.37 5.13 1.56
N ASP A 29 -4.75 6.40 1.63
CA ASP A 29 -5.49 6.95 2.77
C ASP A 29 -6.97 6.55 2.79
N SER A 30 -7.50 6.07 1.65
CA SER A 30 -8.88 5.58 1.52
C SER A 30 -9.18 4.28 2.28
N GLY A 31 -8.16 3.46 2.55
CA GLY A 31 -8.34 2.10 3.10
C GLY A 31 -8.47 1.01 2.03
N GLU A 32 -8.47 1.37 0.74
CA GLU A 32 -8.41 0.41 -0.35
C GLU A 32 -7.06 -0.33 -0.35
N GLN A 33 -7.10 -1.62 -0.69
CA GLN A 33 -5.88 -2.35 -1.04
C GLN A 33 -5.44 -1.88 -2.42
N ILE A 34 -4.21 -1.38 -2.50
CA ILE A 34 -3.60 -0.93 -3.74
C ILE A 34 -2.33 -1.72 -4.03
N GLU A 35 -2.06 -1.94 -5.32
CA GLU A 35 -0.84 -2.58 -5.79
C GLU A 35 0.22 -1.52 -6.05
N ILE A 36 1.44 -1.77 -5.58
CA ILE A 36 2.59 -0.89 -5.74
C ILE A 36 3.73 -1.65 -6.42
N ASP A 37 4.67 -0.94 -7.03
CA ASP A 37 5.88 -1.58 -7.52
C ASP A 37 6.86 -1.93 -6.38
N GLN A 38 7.81 -2.81 -6.71
CA GLN A 38 8.84 -3.25 -5.78
C GLN A 38 9.67 -2.06 -5.26
N GLU A 39 9.96 -1.07 -6.10
CA GLU A 39 10.75 0.10 -5.72
C GLU A 39 10.03 0.93 -4.64
N MET A 40 8.71 1.10 -4.74
CA MET A 40 7.90 1.79 -3.75
C MET A 40 7.89 1.02 -2.42
N TYR A 41 7.78 -0.31 -2.45
CA TYR A 41 7.83 -1.14 -1.24
C TYR A 41 9.13 -0.94 -0.47
N PHE A 42 10.28 -1.07 -1.13
CA PHE A 42 11.58 -0.89 -0.48
C PHE A 42 11.86 0.56 -0.09
N HIS A 43 11.39 1.52 -0.88
CA HIS A 43 11.51 2.94 -0.54
C HIS A 43 10.90 3.28 0.82
N TRP A 44 9.70 2.77 1.11
CA TRP A 44 9.05 3.00 2.40
C TRP A 44 9.80 2.33 3.55
N LEU A 45 10.32 1.13 3.33
CA LEU A 45 11.15 0.42 4.30
C LEU A 45 12.46 1.17 4.62
N ASP A 46 13.02 1.88 3.63
CA ASP A 46 14.26 2.66 3.80
C ASP A 46 14.04 4.01 4.50
N ILE A 47 12.91 4.69 4.24
CA ILE A 47 12.65 6.03 4.79
C ILE A 47 12.26 5.98 6.26
N LEU A 48 11.44 5.01 6.65
CA LEU A 48 10.92 4.91 8.00
C LEU A 48 11.23 3.53 8.58
N PRO A 49 11.76 3.45 9.81
CA PRO A 49 11.86 2.16 10.49
C PRO A 49 10.44 1.63 10.73
N PRO A 50 10.16 0.37 10.37
CA PRO A 50 8.84 -0.22 10.59
C PRO A 50 8.59 -0.37 12.09
N LEU A 51 7.36 -0.07 12.52
CA LEU A 51 6.97 -0.23 13.92
C LEU A 51 6.62 -1.68 14.26
N LYS A 52 6.07 -2.42 13.29
CA LYS A 52 5.90 -3.88 13.36
C LYS A 52 6.33 -4.47 12.02
N GLN A 53 6.95 -5.64 12.09
CA GLN A 53 7.44 -6.37 10.92
C GLN A 53 7.19 -7.85 11.11
N GLY A 54 6.62 -8.49 10.09
CA GLY A 54 6.51 -9.93 9.94
C GLY A 54 7.42 -10.43 8.83
N ASN A 55 7.29 -11.70 8.46
CA ASN A 55 8.11 -12.31 7.40
C ASN A 55 7.84 -11.71 6.00
N ASP A 56 6.63 -11.18 5.79
CA ASP A 56 6.08 -10.79 4.51
C ASP A 56 5.40 -9.41 4.55
N TYR A 57 5.46 -8.70 5.68
CA TYR A 57 4.81 -7.39 5.82
C TYR A 57 5.54 -6.48 6.81
N PHE A 58 5.27 -5.18 6.70
CA PHE A 58 5.62 -4.19 7.71
C PHE A 58 4.53 -3.12 7.85
N THR A 59 4.51 -2.44 8.98
CA THR A 59 3.53 -1.37 9.27
C THR A 59 4.16 -0.14 9.90
N PHE A 60 3.56 1.02 9.63
CA PHE A 60 3.89 2.30 10.29
C PHE A 60 2.76 2.81 11.22
N ALA A 61 3.12 3.76 12.10
CA ALA A 61 2.34 4.49 13.11
C ALA A 61 1.88 3.77 14.40
N GLU A 62 2.14 4.38 15.57
CA GLU A 62 1.29 4.34 16.77
C GLU A 62 1.63 5.47 17.78
N ASP A 63 0.88 6.57 17.70
CA ASP A 63 0.13 7.23 18.78
C ASP A 63 -0.71 8.34 18.12
N PHE A 64 -1.97 7.96 17.82
CA PHE A 64 -3.04 8.68 17.11
C PHE A 64 -3.02 8.68 15.57
N THR A 65 -2.87 7.44 15.08
CA THR A 65 -3.69 6.79 14.02
C THR A 65 -3.50 7.20 12.55
N CYS A 66 -2.74 6.37 11.85
CA CYS A 66 -3.10 5.78 10.55
C CYS A 66 -2.18 4.56 10.31
N VAL A 67 -2.68 3.32 10.47
CA VAL A 67 -1.86 2.11 10.34
C VAL A 67 -1.81 1.70 8.88
N ILE A 68 -0.70 2.01 8.22
CA ILE A 68 -0.48 1.62 6.82
C ILE A 68 0.33 0.33 6.84
N ARG A 69 -0.22 -0.72 6.25
CA ARG A 69 0.45 -2.02 6.07
C ARG A 69 0.95 -2.14 4.65
N PHE A 70 2.20 -2.56 4.52
CA PHE A 70 2.83 -2.97 3.28
C PHE A 70 3.10 -4.46 3.35
N TRP A 71 2.84 -5.21 2.28
CA TRP A 71 3.14 -6.64 2.23
C TRP A 71 3.45 -7.12 0.82
N GLN A 72 4.05 -8.30 0.73
CA GLN A 72 4.29 -9.00 -0.51
C GLN A 72 3.47 -10.30 -0.56
N GLU A 73 2.93 -10.64 -1.72
CA GLU A 73 2.28 -11.93 -1.96
C GLU A 73 2.96 -12.64 -3.14
N SER A 74 3.07 -13.96 -3.05
CA SER A 74 3.56 -14.78 -4.16
C SER A 74 2.58 -14.71 -5.33
N GLY A 75 3.04 -14.22 -6.47
CA GLY A 75 2.31 -14.19 -7.73
C GLY A 75 2.35 -15.53 -8.48
N ARG A 76 1.85 -15.52 -9.73
CA ARG A 76 1.99 -16.68 -10.62
C ARG A 76 3.40 -16.70 -11.24
N GLY A 77 4.11 -17.81 -11.11
CA GLY A 77 5.55 -17.87 -11.41
C GLY A 77 6.36 -17.28 -10.25
N ASN A 78 7.69 -17.31 -10.32
CA ASN A 78 8.58 -16.79 -9.26
C ASN A 78 8.56 -15.25 -9.14
N GLN A 79 7.38 -14.64 -9.26
CA GLN A 79 7.14 -13.20 -9.17
C GLN A 79 6.44 -12.91 -7.85
N TYR A 80 6.73 -11.74 -7.28
CA TYR A 80 6.04 -11.21 -6.10
C TYR A 80 5.23 -9.98 -6.52
N ASN A 81 4.03 -9.87 -5.95
CA ASN A 81 3.23 -8.66 -6.03
C ASN A 81 3.36 -7.92 -4.70
N PHE A 82 3.38 -6.59 -4.75
CA PHE A 82 3.54 -5.74 -3.56
C PHE A 82 2.29 -4.90 -3.36
N TYR A 83 1.87 -4.78 -2.11
CA TYR A 83 0.62 -4.12 -1.77
C TYR A 83 0.79 -3.15 -0.62
N CYS A 84 -0.14 -2.20 -0.56
CA CYS A 84 -0.29 -1.23 0.50
C CYS A 84 -1.77 -1.06 0.87
N GLN A 85 -2.07 -0.91 2.16
CA GLN A 85 -3.43 -0.65 2.63
C GLN A 85 -3.41 0.09 3.98
N ASN A 86 -4.28 1.09 4.12
CA ASN A 86 -4.60 1.68 5.42
C ASN A 86 -5.59 0.78 6.18
N THR A 87 -5.09 0.04 7.16
CA THR A 87 -5.86 -0.97 7.91
C THR A 87 -6.74 -0.37 9.01
N PHE A 88 -6.56 0.92 9.33
CA PHE A 88 -7.45 1.61 10.26
C PHE A 88 -8.83 1.85 9.65
N ARG A 89 -8.87 2.23 8.36
CA ARG A 89 -10.12 2.48 7.61
C ARG A 89 -10.91 1.21 7.31
N THR A 90 -10.25 0.07 7.17
CA THR A 90 -10.91 -1.24 6.95
C THR A 90 -11.64 -1.74 8.20
N ASN A 91 -11.09 -1.48 9.39
CA ASN A 91 -11.67 -1.94 10.66
C ASN A 91 -12.85 -1.08 11.15
N GLN A 92 -13.12 0.08 10.52
CA GLN A 92 -14.32 0.89 10.80
C GLN A 92 -15.56 0.45 10.02
N LEU A 93 -15.42 -0.53 9.11
CA LEU A 93 -16.50 -1.05 8.26
C LEU A 93 -17.09 -2.39 8.74
N TYR A 94 -16.66 -2.88 9.91
CA TYR A 94 -17.16 -4.10 10.56
C TYR A 94 -17.70 -3.81 11.95
#